data_AF-A0A957L294-F1
#
_entry.id   AF-A0A957L294-F1
#
_cell.length_a   1.000
_cell.length_b   1.000
_cell.length_c   1.000
_cell.angle_alpha   90.00
_cell.angle_beta   90.00
_cell.angle_gamma   90.00
#
_symmetry.space_group_name_H-M   'P 1'
#
loop_
_entity.id
_entity.type
_entity.pdbx_description
1 polymer ?
#
loop_
_entity_poly.entity_id
_entity_poly.type
_entity_poly.pdbx_seq_one_letter_code
_entity_poly.pdbx_strand_id
1 'polypeptide(L)'
;EVAKSRRYADRRVALLVMTGFVAFMWVSNWMGSPEFLVESSPDEEVFQEILPQEGESILLEVPFDELEKGVFHPGEEFDDLPHLSEALHELGLAVYNHACTIPGNEIRANAALNLTECEESGEGGELVRYGNHFTDNAMPDPDITLTIEEMPGQPSMKVLILRAEVENPNDPDGPLLFENQRIGYRHELSGYDR
;
A
#
# COMPACT_ATOMS: atom_id res chain seq x y z
N GLU A 1 -12.11 23.03 44.82
CA GLU A 1 -11.72 24.26 45.55
C GLU A 1 -11.52 25.39 44.54
N VAL A 2 -12.17 26.55 44.75
CA VAL A 2 -12.05 27.71 43.84
C VAL A 2 -10.86 28.55 44.29
N ALA A 3 -9.92 28.84 43.39
CA ALA A 3 -8.73 29.60 43.70
C ALA A 3 -9.07 31.02 44.23
N LYS A 4 -8.56 31.35 45.42
CA LYS A 4 -8.91 32.53 46.26
C LYS A 4 -8.63 33.90 45.63
N SER A 5 -7.77 33.99 44.60
CA SER A 5 -7.38 35.25 43.94
C SER A 5 -7.66 35.19 42.43
N ARG A 6 -8.36 36.18 41.87
CA ARG A 6 -8.63 36.31 40.41
C ARG A 6 -7.45 36.91 39.63
N ARG A 7 -6.38 37.32 40.31
CA ARG A 7 -5.22 37.99 39.71
C ARG A 7 -4.24 36.95 39.18
N TYR A 8 -3.90 37.01 37.89
CA TYR A 8 -2.99 36.04 37.25
C TYR A 8 -1.59 36.01 37.87
N ALA A 9 -1.13 37.14 38.43
CA ALA A 9 0.21 37.28 39.03
C ALA A 9 0.48 36.38 40.25
N ASP A 10 -0.56 36.00 41.01
CA ASP A 10 -0.41 35.17 42.21
C ASP A 10 -0.46 33.66 41.90
N ARG A 11 -0.79 33.29 40.66
CA ARG A 11 -1.03 31.89 40.26
C ARG A 11 0.16 31.27 39.54
N ARG A 12 1.37 31.50 40.05
CA ARG A 12 2.63 31.07 39.41
C ARG A 12 2.68 29.57 39.10
N VAL A 13 2.17 28.75 40.02
CA VAL A 13 2.10 27.28 39.82
C VAL A 13 1.10 26.92 38.71
N ALA A 14 -0.09 27.51 38.72
CA ALA A 14 -1.09 27.23 37.68
C ALA A 14 -0.65 27.75 36.31
N LEU A 15 0.05 28.90 36.25
CA LEU A 15 0.65 29.40 35.02
C LEU A 15 1.73 28.45 34.49
N LEU A 16 2.60 27.92 35.34
CA LEU A 16 3.62 26.95 34.93
C LEU A 16 2.98 25.67 34.40
N VAL A 17 1.94 25.15 35.06
CA VAL A 17 1.19 23.97 34.59
C VAL A 17 0.52 24.22 33.25
N MET A 18 -0.12 25.39 33.07
CA MET A 18 -0.76 25.74 31.79
C MET A 18 0.27 25.92 30.67
N THR A 19 1.40 26.55 30.94
CA THR A 19 2.49 26.67 29.95
C THR A 19 3.08 25.31 29.60
N GLY A 20 3.25 24.42 30.59
CA GLY A 20 3.68 23.04 30.36
C GLY A 20 2.69 22.24 29.51
N PHE A 21 1.38 22.41 29.75
CA PHE A 21 0.34 21.78 28.95
C PHE A 21 0.34 22.26 27.50
N VAL A 22 0.50 23.58 27.27
CA VAL A 22 0.61 24.15 25.92
C VAL A 22 1.87 23.65 25.21
N ALA A 23 3.01 23.57 25.90
CA ALA A 23 4.24 23.01 25.34
C ALA A 23 4.09 21.52 24.98
N PHE A 24 3.43 20.75 25.84
CA PHE A 24 3.11 19.34 25.56
C PHE A 24 2.22 19.20 24.32
N MET A 25 1.14 19.96 24.23
CA MET A 25 0.26 19.96 23.04
C MET A 25 1.03 20.31 21.77
N TRP A 26 1.98 21.24 21.83
CA TRP A 26 2.78 21.61 20.68
C TRP A 26 3.74 20.49 20.25
N VAL A 27 4.39 19.82 21.20
CA VAL A 27 5.24 18.65 20.92
C VAL A 27 4.42 17.48 20.41
N SER A 28 3.24 17.21 20.99
CA SER A 28 2.34 16.16 20.48
C SER A 28 1.87 16.44 19.06
N ASN A 29 1.62 17.71 18.71
CA ASN A 29 1.29 18.08 17.34
C ASN A 29 2.48 17.94 16.38
N TRP A 30 3.70 18.21 16.85
CA TRP A 30 4.92 17.98 16.09
C TRP A 30 5.23 16.49 15.92
N MET A 31 4.96 15.65 16.93
CA MET A 31 5.07 14.19 16.81
C MET A 31 4.02 13.57 15.89
N GLY A 32 2.93 14.29 15.61
CA GLY A 32 1.97 13.94 14.57
C GLY A 32 2.33 14.49 13.18
N SER A 33 3.52 15.08 13.00
CA SER A 33 3.96 15.54 11.69
C SER A 33 4.20 14.35 10.75
N PRO A 34 3.99 14.52 9.43
CA PRO A 34 4.14 13.45 8.46
C PRO A 34 5.58 12.93 8.33
N GLU A 35 6.57 13.68 8.82
CA GLU A 35 8.00 13.30 8.81
C GLU A 35 8.30 12.10 9.73
N PHE A 36 7.45 11.82 10.71
CA PHE A 36 7.59 10.68 11.62
C PHE A 36 6.50 9.62 11.41
N LEU A 37 5.83 9.63 10.25
CA LEU A 37 4.90 8.57 9.91
C LEU A 37 5.64 7.23 9.86
N VAL A 38 4.98 6.21 10.39
CA VAL A 38 5.37 4.84 10.11
C VAL A 38 5.06 4.63 8.63
N GLU A 39 6.10 4.61 7.80
CA GLU A 39 5.95 4.21 6.40
C GLU A 39 5.32 2.82 6.37
N SER A 40 4.20 2.71 5.66
CA SER A 40 3.61 1.44 5.30
C SER A 40 4.62 0.62 4.50
N SER A 41 4.51 -0.70 4.56
CA SER A 41 5.31 -1.53 3.67
C SER A 41 4.89 -1.29 2.21
N PRO A 42 5.81 -1.35 1.24
CA PRO A 42 5.54 -0.95 -0.14
C PRO A 42 4.42 -1.77 -0.81
N ASP A 43 4.23 -3.02 -0.41
CA ASP A 43 3.09 -3.86 -0.79
C ASP A 43 1.75 -3.31 -0.27
N GLU A 44 1.73 -2.78 0.96
CA GLU A 44 0.54 -2.19 1.55
C GLU A 44 0.15 -0.88 0.87
N GLU A 45 1.12 -0.11 0.38
CA GLU A 45 0.89 1.12 -0.40
C GLU A 45 0.26 0.82 -1.76
N VAL A 46 0.82 -0.15 -2.51
CA VAL A 46 0.21 -0.63 -3.76
C VAL A 46 -1.22 -1.10 -3.52
N PHE A 47 -1.45 -1.86 -2.46
CA PHE A 47 -2.79 -2.36 -2.15
C PHE A 47 -3.74 -1.24 -1.72
N GLN A 48 -3.23 -0.20 -1.07
CA GLN A 48 -4.04 0.93 -0.63
C GLN A 48 -4.45 1.82 -1.81
N GLU A 49 -3.63 1.91 -2.86
CA GLU A 49 -3.97 2.65 -4.07
C GLU A 49 -5.06 1.93 -4.89
N ILE A 50 -4.95 0.61 -5.02
CA ILE A 50 -5.82 -0.17 -5.91
C ILE A 50 -7.08 -0.68 -5.20
N LEU A 51 -6.93 -1.19 -3.99
CA LEU A 51 -8.01 -1.77 -3.18
C LEU A 51 -7.94 -1.22 -1.74
N PRO A 52 -8.21 0.09 -1.55
CA PRO A 52 -8.19 0.70 -0.24
C PRO A 52 -9.18 0.06 0.74
N GLN A 53 -8.81 0.05 2.02
CA GLN A 53 -9.71 -0.38 3.11
C GLN A 53 -10.93 0.54 3.25
N GLU A 54 -10.75 1.83 2.96
CA GLU A 54 -11.79 2.85 3.00
C GLU A 54 -11.61 3.78 1.81
N GLY A 55 -12.65 3.96 0.99
CA GLY A 55 -12.64 4.93 -0.11
C GLY A 55 -13.04 4.35 -1.45
N GLU A 56 -12.61 5.05 -2.50
CA GLU A 56 -12.81 4.71 -3.90
C GLU A 56 -11.76 3.69 -4.34
N SER A 57 -12.17 2.64 -5.05
CA SER A 57 -11.28 1.56 -5.46
C SER A 57 -11.45 1.31 -6.94
N ILE A 58 -10.34 1.42 -7.67
CA ILE A 58 -10.29 1.23 -9.13
C ILE A 58 -10.77 -0.18 -9.50
N LEU A 59 -10.41 -1.21 -8.73
CA LEU A 59 -10.87 -2.58 -8.96
C LEU A 59 -12.37 -2.78 -8.69
N LEU A 60 -12.95 -2.05 -7.73
CA LEU A 60 -14.38 -2.18 -7.42
C LEU A 60 -15.25 -1.43 -8.44
N GLU A 61 -14.69 -0.44 -9.14
CA GLU A 61 -15.37 0.33 -10.19
C GLU A 61 -15.54 -0.44 -11.50
N VAL A 62 -14.70 -1.46 -11.74
CA VAL A 62 -14.82 -2.31 -12.92
C VAL A 62 -16.24 -2.92 -12.96
N PRO A 63 -16.94 -2.83 -14.11
CA PRO A 63 -18.25 -3.42 -14.29
C PRO A 63 -18.30 -4.86 -13.81
N PHE A 64 -19.34 -5.19 -13.04
CA PHE A 64 -19.46 -6.55 -12.48
C PHE A 64 -19.37 -7.63 -13.56
N ASP A 65 -19.90 -7.39 -14.76
CA ASP A 65 -19.86 -8.33 -15.88
C ASP A 65 -18.44 -8.55 -16.43
N GLU A 66 -17.56 -7.56 -16.32
CA GLU A 66 -16.18 -7.59 -16.84
C GLU A 66 -15.16 -8.17 -15.84
N LEU A 67 -15.53 -8.33 -14.57
CA LEU A 67 -14.70 -9.01 -13.56
C LEU A 67 -14.68 -10.53 -13.81
N GLU A 68 -14.08 -10.98 -14.92
CA GLU A 68 -14.01 -12.39 -15.25
C GLU A 68 -13.22 -13.19 -14.22
N LYS A 69 -13.63 -14.44 -13.98
CA LYS A 69 -12.92 -15.33 -13.07
C LYS A 69 -11.58 -15.72 -13.67
N GLY A 70 -10.49 -15.44 -12.97
CA GLY A 70 -9.14 -15.71 -13.48
C GLY A 70 -8.04 -15.29 -12.51
N VAL A 71 -6.81 -15.53 -12.94
CA VAL A 71 -5.60 -14.97 -12.33
C VAL A 71 -5.04 -14.00 -13.35
N PHE A 72 -4.80 -12.77 -12.92
CA PHE A 72 -4.34 -11.66 -13.74
C PHE A 72 -3.07 -11.08 -13.16
N HIS A 73 -2.21 -10.58 -14.05
CA HIS A 73 -0.97 -9.90 -13.70
C HIS A 73 -1.06 -8.40 -13.96
N PRO A 74 -0.29 -7.56 -13.24
CA PRO A 74 -0.27 -6.13 -13.47
C PRO A 74 0.16 -5.79 -14.90
N GLY A 75 -0.54 -4.85 -15.54
CA GLY A 75 -0.25 -4.39 -16.89
C GLY A 75 -0.69 -5.33 -18.02
N GLU A 76 -1.47 -6.38 -17.75
CA GLU A 76 -2.09 -7.19 -18.80
C GLU A 76 -3.22 -6.43 -19.51
N GLU A 77 -3.25 -6.53 -20.84
CA GLU A 77 -4.26 -5.90 -21.69
C GLU A 77 -5.15 -6.95 -22.36
N PHE A 78 -6.46 -6.75 -22.29
CA PHE A 78 -7.48 -7.60 -22.89
C PHE A 78 -8.43 -6.77 -23.77
N ASP A 79 -8.49 -7.10 -25.07
CA ASP A 79 -9.35 -6.38 -26.04
C ASP A 79 -10.85 -6.46 -25.69
N ASP A 80 -11.28 -7.55 -25.06
CA ASP A 80 -12.69 -7.82 -24.73
C ASP A 80 -13.14 -7.19 -23.41
N LEU A 81 -12.20 -6.76 -22.55
CA LEU A 81 -12.46 -6.28 -21.17
C LEU A 81 -11.73 -4.95 -20.93
N PRO A 82 -12.24 -3.83 -21.48
CA PRO A 82 -11.54 -2.55 -21.45
C PRO A 82 -11.40 -1.99 -20.03
N HIS A 83 -12.40 -2.14 -19.15
CA HIS A 83 -12.32 -1.59 -17.81
C HIS A 83 -11.42 -2.42 -16.89
N LEU A 84 -11.41 -3.74 -17.07
CA LEU A 84 -10.47 -4.60 -16.35
C LEU A 84 -9.03 -4.30 -16.77
N SER A 85 -8.79 -4.13 -18.07
CA SER A 85 -7.46 -3.79 -18.60
C SER A 85 -6.96 -2.44 -18.05
N GLU A 86 -7.84 -1.44 -17.96
CA GLU A 86 -7.50 -0.16 -17.34
C GLU A 86 -7.14 -0.33 -15.85
N ALA A 87 -7.93 -1.11 -15.10
CA ALA A 87 -7.62 -1.36 -13.70
C ALA A 87 -6.31 -2.13 -13.49
N LEU A 88 -5.97 -3.06 -14.41
CA LEU A 88 -4.68 -3.75 -14.43
C LEU A 88 -3.52 -2.84 -14.85
N HIS A 89 -3.78 -1.87 -15.73
CA HIS A 89 -2.82 -0.83 -16.09
C HIS A 89 -2.48 0.06 -14.90
N GLU A 90 -3.49 0.55 -14.19
CA GLU A 90 -3.32 1.33 -12.96
C GLU A 90 -2.61 0.52 -11.86
N LEU A 91 -2.95 -0.76 -11.70
CA LEU A 91 -2.20 -1.67 -10.83
C LEU A 91 -0.72 -1.76 -11.27
N GLY A 92 -0.45 -1.80 -12.58
CA GLY A 92 0.91 -1.78 -13.09
C GLY A 92 1.66 -0.48 -12.76
N LEU A 93 1.00 0.68 -12.83
CA LEU A 93 1.59 1.97 -12.45
C LEU A 93 1.88 2.04 -10.95
N ALA A 94 0.96 1.56 -10.11
CA ALA A 94 1.17 1.46 -8.67
C ALA A 94 2.40 0.59 -8.35
N VAL A 95 2.49 -0.58 -8.98
CA VAL A 95 3.66 -1.47 -8.83
C VAL A 95 4.93 -0.80 -9.34
N TYR A 96 4.90 -0.09 -10.47
CA TYR A 96 6.06 0.63 -10.99
C TYR A 96 6.62 1.67 -10.00
N ASN A 97 5.75 2.36 -9.26
CA ASN A 97 6.16 3.35 -8.27
C ASN A 97 6.81 2.72 -7.02
N HIS A 98 6.38 1.51 -6.64
CA HIS A 98 6.79 0.87 -5.38
C HIS A 98 7.67 -0.37 -5.56
N ALA A 99 8.03 -0.73 -6.78
CA ALA A 99 8.87 -1.89 -7.09
C ALA A 99 10.12 -1.51 -7.88
N CYS A 100 11.08 -2.42 -7.89
CA CYS A 100 12.32 -2.32 -8.66
C CYS A 100 12.76 -3.72 -9.12
N THR A 101 13.66 -3.77 -10.09
CA THR A 101 14.25 -5.03 -10.57
C THR A 101 15.72 -5.13 -10.23
N ILE A 102 16.18 -6.35 -9.91
CA ILE A 102 17.57 -6.60 -9.60
C ILE A 102 18.33 -6.94 -10.89
N PRO A 103 19.49 -6.30 -11.15
CA PRO A 103 20.25 -6.55 -12.36
C PRO A 103 20.63 -8.03 -12.50
N GLY A 104 20.18 -8.67 -13.59
CA GLY A 104 20.40 -10.09 -13.87
C GLY A 104 19.24 -11.03 -13.51
N ASN A 105 18.14 -10.52 -12.94
CA ASN A 105 16.92 -11.27 -12.65
C ASN A 105 15.71 -10.85 -13.52
N GLU A 106 15.99 -10.42 -14.75
CA GLU A 106 15.00 -9.89 -15.73
C GLU A 106 13.85 -10.87 -16.08
N ILE A 107 13.94 -12.13 -15.65
CA ILE A 107 12.93 -13.16 -15.90
C ILE A 107 11.75 -13.05 -14.92
N ARG A 108 11.96 -12.45 -13.73
CA ARG A 108 10.97 -12.41 -12.64
C ARG A 108 10.23 -11.08 -12.50
N ALA A 109 10.87 -9.97 -12.85
CA ALA A 109 10.13 -8.73 -13.03
C ALA A 109 9.08 -8.97 -14.12
N ASN A 110 7.79 -8.80 -13.80
CA ASN A 110 6.72 -8.83 -14.79
C ASN A 110 7.16 -8.00 -16.00
N ALA A 111 7.51 -8.66 -17.10
CA ALA A 111 8.20 -8.04 -18.24
C ALA A 111 7.39 -6.90 -18.88
N ALA A 112 6.09 -6.81 -18.56
CA ALA A 112 5.19 -5.73 -18.93
C ALA A 112 5.48 -4.40 -18.22
N LEU A 113 6.11 -4.40 -17.03
CA LEU A 113 6.16 -3.22 -16.15
C LEU A 113 7.40 -2.33 -16.31
N ASN A 114 8.40 -2.71 -17.13
CA ASN A 114 9.63 -1.92 -17.36
C ASN A 114 10.22 -1.29 -16.08
N LEU A 115 10.35 -2.08 -15.00
CA LEU A 115 10.81 -1.61 -13.69
C LEU A 115 12.23 -1.04 -13.76
N THR A 116 12.50 -0.03 -12.94
CA THR A 116 13.86 0.52 -12.78
C THR A 116 14.74 -0.39 -11.93
N GLU A 117 16.05 -0.33 -12.15
CA GLU A 117 17.02 -1.07 -11.33
C GLU A 117 16.93 -0.66 -9.85
N CYS A 118 17.05 -1.63 -8.94
CA CYS A 118 17.04 -1.38 -7.51
C CYS A 118 18.33 -0.65 -7.05
N GLU A 119 18.16 0.39 -6.24
CA GLU A 119 19.25 1.01 -5.49
C GLU A 119 19.37 0.32 -4.12
N GLU A 120 20.48 -0.38 -3.87
CA GLU A 120 20.71 -1.05 -2.59
C GLU A 120 21.27 -0.05 -1.56
N SER A 121 20.57 0.09 -0.44
CA SER A 121 21.02 0.88 0.71
C SER A 121 21.19 -0.05 1.91
N GLY A 122 22.46 -0.30 2.29
CA GLY A 122 22.81 -1.12 3.43
C GLY A 122 24.28 -0.94 3.82
N GLU A 123 24.53 -0.48 5.05
CA GLU A 123 25.88 -0.36 5.61
C GLU A 123 26.14 -1.50 6.59
N GLY A 124 27.12 -2.37 6.30
CA GLY A 124 27.76 -3.20 7.33
C GLY A 124 26.92 -4.27 8.03
N GLY A 125 26.24 -5.14 7.29
CA GLY A 125 25.64 -6.38 7.83
C GLY A 125 24.24 -6.25 8.44
N GLU A 126 23.57 -5.13 8.21
CA GLU A 126 22.15 -4.92 8.50
C GLU A 126 21.27 -5.22 7.27
N LEU A 127 19.94 -5.24 7.46
CA LEU A 127 18.94 -5.53 6.43
C LEU A 127 19.18 -4.68 5.18
N VAL A 128 19.44 -5.33 4.04
CA VAL A 128 19.55 -4.65 2.73
C VAL A 128 18.18 -4.07 2.40
N ARG A 129 18.10 -2.74 2.29
CA ARG A 129 16.91 -2.06 1.77
C ARG A 129 17.10 -1.84 0.28
N TYR A 130 16.03 -2.06 -0.46
CA TYR A 130 15.98 -1.80 -1.89
C TYR A 130 15.15 -0.53 -2.07
N GLY A 131 15.67 0.42 -2.84
CA GLY A 131 14.97 1.63 -3.24
C GLY A 131 14.85 1.72 -4.76
N ASN A 132 14.03 2.64 -5.23
CA ASN A 132 13.94 3.03 -6.64
C ASN A 132 13.97 4.57 -6.74
N HIS A 133 13.70 5.11 -7.92
CA HIS A 133 13.69 6.56 -8.11
C HIS A 133 12.59 7.30 -7.31
N PHE A 134 11.55 6.60 -6.86
CA PHE A 134 10.36 7.15 -6.22
C PHE A 134 10.35 6.96 -4.69
N THR A 135 10.89 5.85 -4.19
CA THR A 135 10.88 5.48 -2.77
C THR A 135 12.19 4.83 -2.34
N ASP A 136 12.59 5.10 -1.09
CA ASP A 136 13.74 4.47 -0.44
C ASP A 136 13.44 3.04 0.06
N ASN A 137 12.17 2.61 0.01
CA ASN A 137 11.68 1.29 0.36
C ASN A 137 10.80 0.73 -0.77
N ALA A 138 11.42 0.11 -1.77
CA ALA A 138 10.78 -0.57 -2.90
C ALA A 138 10.83 -2.10 -2.74
N MET A 139 9.90 -2.79 -3.40
CA MET A 139 9.89 -4.25 -3.51
C MET A 139 10.84 -4.72 -4.63
N PRO A 140 11.83 -5.58 -4.33
CA PRO A 140 12.69 -6.17 -5.36
C PRO A 140 12.00 -7.34 -6.09
N ASP A 141 11.82 -7.26 -7.40
CA ASP A 141 11.23 -8.30 -8.26
C ASP A 141 9.93 -8.94 -7.67
N PRO A 142 8.88 -8.16 -7.39
CA PRO A 142 7.67 -8.69 -6.76
C PRO A 142 6.83 -9.54 -7.72
N ASP A 143 6.32 -10.67 -7.23
CA ASP A 143 5.25 -11.43 -7.87
C ASP A 143 3.90 -10.97 -7.33
N ILE A 144 3.17 -10.22 -8.16
CA ILE A 144 1.87 -9.66 -7.81
C ILE A 144 0.82 -10.29 -8.70
N THR A 145 -0.23 -10.82 -8.06
CA THR A 145 -1.33 -11.49 -8.75
C THR A 145 -2.66 -10.99 -8.23
N LEU A 146 -3.58 -10.73 -9.16
CA LEU A 146 -4.99 -10.49 -8.89
C LEU A 146 -5.77 -11.74 -9.24
N THR A 147 -6.32 -12.42 -8.24
CA THR A 147 -7.22 -13.56 -8.45
C THR A 147 -8.66 -13.11 -8.25
N ILE A 148 -9.50 -13.33 -9.26
CA ILE A 148 -10.93 -13.08 -9.20
C ILE A 148 -11.64 -14.43 -9.09
N GLU A 149 -12.41 -14.61 -8.03
CA GLU A 149 -13.19 -15.83 -7.79
C GLU A 149 -14.68 -15.52 -7.60
N GLU A 150 -15.54 -16.47 -7.96
CA GLU A 150 -16.95 -16.42 -7.59
C GLU A 150 -17.15 -17.06 -6.22
N MET A 151 -17.93 -16.41 -5.34
CA MET A 151 -18.15 -16.95 -4.01
C MET A 151 -19.02 -18.22 -4.08
N PRO A 152 -18.59 -19.34 -3.48
CA PRO A 152 -19.37 -20.58 -3.50
C PRO A 152 -20.71 -20.37 -2.79
N GLY A 153 -21.81 -20.52 -3.54
CA GLY A 153 -23.18 -20.36 -3.04
C GLY A 153 -23.81 -18.98 -3.26
N GLN A 154 -23.07 -18.00 -3.80
CA GLN A 154 -23.60 -16.68 -4.17
C GLN A 154 -23.03 -16.22 -5.51
N PRO A 155 -23.73 -16.46 -6.65
CA PRO A 155 -23.22 -16.09 -7.97
C PRO A 155 -23.19 -14.57 -8.22
N SER A 156 -23.94 -13.78 -7.44
CA SER A 156 -23.93 -12.31 -7.50
C SER A 156 -22.79 -11.68 -6.68
N MET A 157 -21.85 -12.49 -6.17
CA MET A 157 -20.71 -12.02 -5.37
C MET A 157 -19.39 -12.57 -5.91
N LYS A 158 -18.49 -11.65 -6.26
CA LYS A 158 -17.12 -11.91 -6.65
C LYS A 158 -16.17 -11.54 -5.52
N VAL A 159 -15.11 -12.31 -5.38
CA VAL A 159 -14.03 -12.11 -4.42
C VAL A 159 -12.80 -11.71 -5.22
N LEU A 160 -12.21 -10.58 -4.84
CA LEU A 160 -10.98 -10.06 -5.41
C LEU A 160 -9.87 -10.35 -4.42
N ILE A 161 -8.88 -11.11 -4.82
CA ILE A 161 -7.74 -11.48 -3.98
C ILE A 161 -6.50 -10.89 -4.63
N LEU A 162 -5.96 -9.84 -4.02
CA LEU A 162 -4.70 -9.26 -4.43
C LEU A 162 -3.60 -9.83 -3.55
N ARG A 163 -2.57 -10.38 -4.16
CA ARG A 163 -1.45 -11.01 -3.46
C ARG A 163 -0.15 -10.45 -3.98
N ALA A 164 0.78 -10.20 -3.06
CA ALA A 164 2.15 -9.78 -3.35
C ALA A 164 3.10 -10.69 -2.58
N GLU A 165 4.01 -11.33 -3.32
CA GLU A 165 5.07 -12.16 -2.78
C GLU A 165 6.41 -11.63 -3.30
N VAL A 166 7.37 -11.48 -2.40
CA VAL A 166 8.71 -10.97 -2.72
C VAL A 166 9.71 -11.95 -2.14
N GLU A 167 10.46 -12.63 -2.99
CA GLU A 167 11.54 -13.52 -2.55
C GLU A 167 12.75 -12.71 -2.09
N ASN A 168 13.52 -13.24 -1.12
CA ASN A 168 14.76 -12.59 -0.71
C ASN A 168 15.86 -12.82 -1.76
N PRO A 169 16.40 -11.77 -2.40
CA PRO A 169 17.43 -11.92 -3.43
C PRO A 169 18.72 -12.56 -2.92
N ASN A 170 19.01 -12.39 -1.62
CA ASN A 170 20.21 -12.92 -0.99
C ASN A 170 20.04 -14.35 -0.45
N ASP A 171 18.80 -14.83 -0.33
CA ASP A 171 18.46 -16.16 0.16
C ASP A 171 17.17 -16.67 -0.52
N PRO A 172 17.25 -17.14 -1.78
CA PRO A 172 16.07 -17.53 -2.56
C PRO A 172 15.34 -18.78 -2.02
N ASP A 173 16.02 -19.62 -1.24
CA ASP A 173 15.42 -20.77 -0.55
C ASP A 173 14.94 -20.42 0.88
N GLY A 174 15.12 -19.17 1.28
CA GLY A 174 14.77 -18.62 2.59
C GLY A 174 13.31 -18.17 2.71
N PRO A 175 12.94 -17.53 3.83
CA PRO A 175 11.63 -16.91 3.96
C PRO A 175 11.48 -15.74 2.97
N LEU A 176 10.25 -15.53 2.49
CA LEU A 176 9.90 -14.36 1.67
C LEU A 176 10.22 -13.06 2.43
N LEU A 177 10.71 -12.07 1.68
CA LEU A 177 10.99 -10.73 2.20
C LEU A 177 9.70 -9.99 2.53
N PHE A 178 8.71 -10.12 1.64
CA PHE A 178 7.34 -9.62 1.84
C PHE A 178 6.35 -10.69 1.37
N GLU A 179 5.32 -10.93 2.17
CA GLU A 179 4.18 -11.77 1.82
C GLU A 179 2.93 -11.09 2.37
N ASN A 180 2.05 -10.65 1.47
CA ASN A 180 0.81 -10.02 1.86
C ASN A 180 -0.32 -10.36 0.91
N GLN A 181 -1.53 -10.36 1.46
CA GLN A 181 -2.74 -10.65 0.73
C GLN A 181 -3.86 -9.74 1.21
N ARG A 182 -4.53 -9.08 0.27
CA ARG A 182 -5.75 -8.30 0.51
C ARG A 182 -6.94 -8.93 -0.19
N ILE A 183 -8.06 -8.97 0.52
CA ILE A 183 -9.31 -9.56 0.01
C ILE A 183 -10.36 -8.47 -0.05
N GLY A 184 -10.92 -8.26 -1.24
CA GLY A 184 -12.06 -7.41 -1.51
C GLY A 184 -13.28 -8.23 -1.90
N TYR A 185 -14.46 -7.70 -1.63
CA TYR A 185 -15.73 -8.32 -2.03
C TYR A 185 -16.51 -7.36 -2.92
N ARG A 186 -16.97 -7.85 -4.07
CA ARG A 186 -17.82 -7.11 -4.99
C ARG A 186 -19.13 -7.84 -5.18
N HIS A 187 -20.22 -7.23 -4.72
CA HIS A 187 -21.57 -7.69 -5.05
C HIS A 187 -22.07 -6.96 -6.29
N GLU A 188 -22.80 -7.63 -7.18
CA GLU A 188 -23.41 -7.07 -8.41
C GLU A 188 -24.11 -5.72 -8.13
N LEU A 189 -25.03 -5.72 -7.16
CA LEU A 189 -25.83 -4.54 -6.77
C LEU A 189 -25.11 -3.47 -5.92
N SER A 190 -23.78 -3.50 -5.79
CA SER A 190 -23.07 -2.52 -4.94
C SER A 190 -23.01 -1.11 -5.55
N GLY A 191 -23.31 -0.97 -6.86
CA GLY A 191 -23.42 0.34 -7.52
C GLY A 191 -22.11 1.13 -7.57
N TYR A 192 -20.97 0.46 -7.60
CA TYR A 192 -19.67 1.10 -7.84
C TYR A 192 -19.43 1.41 -9.32
N ASP A 193 -20.19 0.77 -10.23
CA ASP A 193 -20.10 1.00 -11.67
C ASP A 193 -20.56 2.45 -11.95
N ARG A 194 -19.64 3.33 -12.34
CA ARG A 194 -19.90 4.75 -12.64
C ARG A 194 -19.44 5.13 -14.03
#